data_AF-A0A221WCK3-F1
#
_entry.id   AF-A0A221WCK3-F1
#
_cell.length_a   1.000
_cell.length_b   1.000
_cell.length_c   1.000
_cell.angle_alpha   90.00
_cell.angle_beta   90.00
_cell.angle_gamma   90.00
#
_symmetry.space_group_name_H-M   'P 1'
#
loop_
_entity.id
_entity.type
_entity.pdbx_description
1 polymer ?
#
loop_
_entity_poly.entity_id
_entity_poly.type
_entity_poly.pdbx_seq_one_letter_code
_entity_poly.pdbx_strand_id
1 'polypeptide(L)'
;MAEGQRSTPTRAGSARVGFVVSKAVGDAVVRHRVSRRLRHVFRARLAALPPGTDVVVRALPPAAESTSEQLAADVDRALRRLGIDPTADAQAGRRAENDQQQAGGM
;
A
#
# COMPACT_ATOMS: atom_id res chain seq x y z
N MET A 1 -12.65 -13.22 -25.57
CA MET A 1 -13.47 -12.17 -24.93
C MET A 1 -13.43 -12.43 -23.43
N ALA A 2 -12.56 -11.74 -22.68
CA ALA A 2 -12.36 -11.96 -21.25
C ALA A 2 -12.95 -10.78 -20.48
N GLU A 3 -14.09 -11.02 -19.85
CA GLU A 3 -14.81 -10.02 -19.07
C GLU A 3 -14.03 -9.73 -17.79
N GLY A 4 -13.40 -8.55 -17.73
CA GLY A 4 -12.63 -8.10 -16.57
C GLY A 4 -13.53 -8.07 -15.34
N GLN A 5 -13.06 -8.65 -14.23
CA GLN A 5 -13.78 -8.63 -12.95
C GLN A 5 -14.19 -7.20 -12.59
N ARG A 6 -15.50 -6.91 -12.65
CA ARG A 6 -16.10 -5.70 -12.12
C ARG A 6 -16.05 -5.79 -10.58
N SER A 7 -15.06 -5.14 -9.96
CA SER A 7 -15.07 -4.95 -8.51
C SER A 7 -16.30 -4.13 -8.11
N THR A 8 -17.11 -4.69 -7.22
CA THR A 8 -18.21 -3.97 -6.57
C THR A 8 -17.64 -2.81 -5.74
N PRO A 9 -17.97 -1.54 -6.03
CA PRO A 9 -17.49 -0.42 -5.24
C PRO A 9 -18.09 -0.52 -3.83
N THR A 10 -17.25 -0.79 -2.83
CA THR A 10 -17.72 -1.06 -1.46
C THR A 10 -17.50 0.15 -0.55
N ARG A 11 -18.63 0.80 -0.24
CA ARG A 11 -18.97 1.66 0.91
C ARG A 11 -17.85 2.52 1.53
N ALA A 12 -18.03 3.84 1.34
CA ALA A 12 -17.22 4.94 1.83
C ALA A 12 -16.65 4.76 3.25
N GLY A 13 -15.34 4.99 3.39
CA GLY A 13 -14.71 5.25 4.68
C GLY A 13 -13.19 5.08 4.69
N SER A 14 -12.66 3.93 4.27
CA SER A 14 -11.23 3.62 4.40
C SER A 14 -10.66 2.93 3.16
N ALA A 15 -9.42 3.25 2.82
CA ALA A 15 -8.69 2.55 1.77
C ALA A 15 -8.42 1.10 2.18
N ARG A 16 -8.58 0.18 1.23
CA ARG A 16 -8.39 -1.27 1.45
C ARG A 16 -7.29 -1.78 0.56
N VAL A 17 -6.51 -2.73 1.09
CA VAL A 17 -5.49 -3.43 0.32
C VAL A 17 -5.68 -4.94 0.41
N GLY A 18 -5.76 -5.58 -0.75
CA GLY A 18 -5.79 -7.03 -0.91
C GLY A 18 -4.45 -7.55 -1.42
N PHE A 19 -4.00 -8.71 -0.93
CA PHE A 19 -2.77 -9.34 -1.39
C PHE A 19 -3.08 -10.67 -2.07
N VAL A 20 -2.69 -10.80 -3.33
CA VAL A 20 -2.82 -12.02 -4.11
C VAL A 20 -1.43 -12.65 -4.25
N VAL A 21 -1.18 -13.73 -3.52
CA VAL A 21 0.07 -14.48 -3.58
C VAL A 21 -0.19 -15.85 -4.17
N SER A 22 0.25 -16.03 -5.42
CA SER A 22 0.05 -17.26 -6.20
C SER A 22 0.97 -18.40 -5.76
N LYS A 23 0.66 -19.63 -6.18
CA LYS A 23 1.50 -20.82 -5.92
C LYS A 23 2.89 -20.71 -6.55
N ALA A 24 3.04 -19.94 -7.62
CA ALA A 24 4.33 -19.72 -8.29
C ALA A 24 5.34 -18.93 -7.45
N VAL A 25 4.90 -18.30 -6.35
CA VAL A 25 5.80 -17.58 -5.41
C VAL A 25 6.49 -18.55 -4.44
N GLY A 26 5.94 -19.75 -4.22
CA GLY A 26 6.53 -20.74 -3.32
C GLY A 26 5.51 -21.47 -2.46
N ASP A 27 6.00 -22.18 -1.46
CA ASP A 27 5.18 -22.93 -0.51
C ASP A 27 4.31 -22.01 0.38
N ALA A 28 3.48 -22.60 1.23
CA ALA A 28 2.60 -21.86 2.12
C ALA A 28 3.36 -20.92 3.08
N VAL A 29 4.56 -21.31 3.53
CA VAL A 29 5.36 -20.52 4.48
C VAL A 29 5.95 -19.30 3.80
N VAL A 30 6.53 -19.47 2.61
CA VAL A 30 7.05 -18.37 1.77
C VAL A 30 5.91 -17.43 1.41
N ARG A 31 4.76 -17.95 0.97
CA ARG A 31 3.59 -17.12 0.63
C ARG A 31 3.06 -16.33 1.83
N HIS A 32 2.95 -16.95 3.01
CA HIS A 32 2.52 -16.26 4.22
C HIS A 32 3.54 -15.21 4.69
N ARG A 33 4.83 -15.50 4.56
CA ARG A 33 5.91 -14.54 4.85
C ARG A 33 5.81 -13.32 3.94
N VAL A 34 5.63 -13.52 2.63
CA VAL A 34 5.43 -12.43 1.66
C VAL A 34 4.19 -11.62 2.01
N SER A 35 3.05 -12.26 2.23
CA SER A 35 1.81 -11.57 2.66
C SER A 35 1.98 -10.78 3.95
N ARG A 36 2.72 -11.31 4.94
CA ARG A 36 3.03 -10.59 6.19
C ARG A 36 3.91 -9.38 5.91
N ARG A 37 4.99 -9.53 5.15
CA ARG A 37 5.90 -8.42 4.78
C ARG A 37 5.17 -7.32 4.03
N LEU A 38 4.36 -7.68 3.04
CA LEU A 38 3.56 -6.72 2.27
C LEU A 38 2.58 -5.97 3.17
N ARG A 39 1.90 -6.65 4.11
CA ARG A 39 1.06 -5.97 5.11
C ARG A 39 1.84 -4.95 5.94
N HIS A 40 3.05 -5.27 6.37
CA HIS A 40 3.89 -4.34 7.13
C HIS A 40 4.26 -3.10 6.29
N VAL A 41 4.66 -3.29 5.03
CA VAL A 41 5.00 -2.20 4.11
C VAL A 41 3.80 -1.28 3.84
N PHE A 42 2.62 -1.86 3.61
CA PHE A 42 1.41 -1.10 3.32
C PHE A 42 0.81 -0.41 4.54
N ARG A 43 1.08 -0.88 5.77
CA ARG A 43 0.53 -0.26 6.99
C ARG A 43 0.87 1.24 7.09
N ALA A 44 2.10 1.63 6.71
CA ALA A 44 2.53 3.02 6.72
C ALA A 44 1.97 3.84 5.54
N ARG A 45 1.52 3.16 4.47
CA ARG A 45 1.11 3.76 3.19
C ARG A 45 -0.40 3.82 3.01
N LEU A 46 -1.16 3.07 3.80
CA LEU A 46 -2.62 3.04 3.74
C LEU A 46 -3.23 4.41 4.06
N ALA A 47 -2.58 5.19 4.92
CA ALA A 47 -2.96 6.56 5.22
C ALA A 47 -2.82 7.51 4.01
N ALA A 48 -1.95 7.16 3.06
CA ALA A 48 -1.73 7.96 1.86
C ALA A 48 -2.66 7.62 0.68
N LEU A 49 -3.51 6.61 0.87
CA LEU A 49 -4.48 6.23 -0.13
C LEU A 49 -5.75 7.05 0.07
N PRO A 50 -6.31 7.64 -1.01
CA PRO A 50 -7.60 8.31 -0.93
C PRO A 50 -8.67 7.37 -0.36
N PRO A 51 -9.57 7.87 0.51
CA PRO A 51 -10.64 7.06 1.07
C PRO A 51 -11.53 6.49 -0.03
N GLY A 52 -11.90 5.21 0.09
CA GLY A 52 -12.66 4.50 -0.95
C GLY A 52 -11.80 3.91 -2.08
N THR A 53 -10.47 3.96 -1.97
CA THR A 53 -9.57 3.27 -2.90
C THR A 53 -9.42 1.79 -2.51
N ASP A 54 -9.68 0.90 -3.47
CA ASP A 54 -9.38 -0.53 -3.37
C ASP A 54 -8.11 -0.86 -4.17
N VAL A 55 -7.07 -1.32 -3.47
CA VAL A 55 -5.79 -1.71 -4.08
C VAL A 55 -5.61 -3.22 -4.01
N VAL A 56 -5.31 -3.86 -5.14
CA VAL A 56 -4.96 -5.28 -5.19
C VAL A 56 -3.51 -5.44 -5.61
N VAL A 57 -2.70 -6.06 -4.75
CA VAL A 57 -1.28 -6.28 -4.97
C VAL A 57 -1.05 -7.75 -5.32
N ARG A 58 -0.56 -8.00 -6.54
CA ARG A 58 -0.18 -9.34 -6.98
C ARG A 58 1.31 -9.58 -6.75
N ALA A 59 1.64 -10.54 -5.90
CA ALA A 59 3.02 -10.98 -5.73
C ALA A 59 3.44 -11.87 -6.91
N LEU A 60 4.51 -11.46 -7.59
CA LEU A 60 5.15 -12.22 -8.65
C LEU A 60 6.20 -13.19 -8.06
N PRO A 61 6.61 -14.24 -8.78
CA PRO A 61 7.61 -15.21 -8.28
C PRO A 61 8.88 -14.58 -7.68
N PRO A 62 9.46 -13.50 -8.24
CA PRO A 62 10.63 -12.85 -7.65
C PRO A 62 10.43 -12.34 -6.21
N ALA A 63 9.19 -12.06 -5.80
CA ALA A 63 8.87 -11.58 -4.45
C ALA A 63 9.22 -12.59 -3.33
N ALA A 64 9.43 -13.85 -3.68
CA ALA A 64 9.84 -14.90 -2.74
C ALA A 64 11.21 -14.63 -2.11
N GLU A 65 12.13 -14.15 -2.93
CA GLU A 65 13.53 -13.90 -2.58
C GLU A 65 13.80 -12.44 -2.24
N SER A 66 12.88 -11.54 -2.58
CA SER A 66 13.02 -10.12 -2.28
C SER A 66 13.05 -9.83 -0.78
N THR A 67 13.92 -8.89 -0.41
CA THR A 67 13.96 -8.32 0.93
C THR A 67 12.75 -7.42 1.17
N SER A 68 12.45 -7.12 2.44
CA SER A 68 11.37 -6.19 2.78
C SER A 68 11.59 -4.79 2.18
N GLU A 69 12.85 -4.36 2.04
CA GLU A 69 13.23 -3.08 1.44
C GLU A 69 12.97 -3.08 -0.07
N GLN A 70 13.32 -4.16 -0.77
CA GLN A 70 13.04 -4.31 -2.20
C GLN A 70 11.53 -4.32 -2.45
N LEU A 71 10.77 -5.06 -1.64
CA LEU A 71 9.30 -5.06 -1.72
C LEU A 71 8.71 -3.67 -1.47
N ALA A 72 9.28 -2.90 -0.53
CA ALA A 72 8.84 -1.52 -0.28
C ALA A 72 9.12 -0.61 -1.48
N ALA A 73 10.32 -0.71 -2.07
CA ALA A 73 10.69 0.07 -3.25
C ALA A 73 9.80 -0.27 -4.47
N ASP A 74 9.47 -1.54 -4.67
CA ASP A 74 8.57 -1.99 -5.74
C ASP A 74 7.15 -1.46 -5.53
N VAL A 75 6.66 -1.50 -4.29
CA VAL A 75 5.35 -0.92 -3.93
C VAL A 75 5.34 0.58 -4.16
N ASP A 76 6.38 1.30 -3.74
CA ASP A 76 6.48 2.75 -3.95
C ASP A 76 6.51 3.10 -5.43
N ARG A 77 7.28 2.34 -6.23
CA ARG A 77 7.31 2.51 -7.68
C ARG A 77 5.93 2.26 -8.31
N ALA A 78 5.19 1.26 -7.84
CA ALA A 78 3.85 0.96 -8.33
C ALA A 78 2.85 2.06 -7.94
N LEU A 79 2.89 2.56 -6.71
CA LEU A 79 2.01 3.65 -6.25
C LEU A 79 2.29 4.96 -7.01
N ARG A 80 3.56 5.31 -7.22
CA ARG A 80 3.94 6.49 -8.02
C ARG A 80 3.42 6.42 -9.46
N ARG A 81 3.41 5.23 -10.07
CA ARG A 81 2.81 5.03 -11.42
C ARG A 81 1.31 5.28 -11.44
N LEU A 82 0.63 5.08 -10.31
CA LEU A 82 -0.79 5.39 -10.14
C LEU A 82 -1.03 6.86 -9.76
N GLY A 83 0.02 7.68 -9.67
CA GLY A 83 -0.07 9.08 -9.22
C GLY A 83 -0.27 9.22 -7.71
N ILE A 84 -0.04 8.15 -6.94
CA ILE A 84 -0.14 8.14 -5.48
C ILE A 84 1.29 8.27 -4.96
N ASP A 85 1.61 9.40 -4.32
CA ASP A 85 2.89 9.59 -3.65
C ASP A 85 2.76 9.22 -2.16
N PRO A 86 3.13 8.00 -1.74
CA PRO A 86 3.00 7.58 -0.34
C PRO A 86 3.89 8.40 0.62
N THR A 87 4.88 9.12 0.09
CA THR A 87 5.73 10.05 0.85
C THR A 87 5.09 11.42 1.07
N ALA A 88 4.02 11.77 0.34
CA ALA A 88 3.35 13.06 0.48
C ALA A 88 2.55 13.15 1.79
N ASP A 89 1.94 12.05 2.27
CA ASP A 89 1.23 12.06 3.55
C ASP A 89 2.14 12.10 4.78
N ALA A 90 3.39 11.64 4.65
CA ALA A 90 4.41 11.90 5.67
C ALA A 90 4.74 13.41 5.81
N GLN A 91 4.41 14.23 4.79
CA GLN A 91 4.45 15.69 4.85
C GLN A 91 3.11 16.30 5.26
N ALA A 92 1.96 15.69 4.89
CA ALA A 92 0.63 16.15 5.32
C ALA A 92 0.43 16.03 6.85
N GLY A 93 0.91 14.94 7.46
CA GLY A 93 0.93 14.80 8.92
C GLY A 93 1.84 15.83 9.61
N ARG A 94 2.97 16.21 8.98
CA ARG A 94 3.86 17.26 9.49
C ARG A 94 3.29 18.67 9.29
N ARG A 95 2.46 18.91 8.27
CA ARG A 95 1.78 20.21 8.06
C ARG A 95 0.71 20.48 9.12
N ALA A 96 -0.08 19.47 9.48
CA ALA A 96 -1.09 19.62 10.53
C ALA A 96 -0.48 19.94 11.92
N GLU A 97 0.76 19.55 12.18
CA GLU A 97 1.48 19.86 13.42
C GLU A 97 2.07 21.28 13.43
N ASN A 98 2.60 21.75 12.29
CA ASN A 98 3.24 23.06 12.20
C ASN A 98 2.23 24.23 12.32
N ASP A 99 0.97 24.04 11.89
CA ASP A 99 -0.09 25.05 12.05
C ASP A 99 -0.50 25.27 13.52
N GLN A 100 -0.28 24.29 14.41
CA GLN A 100 -0.63 24.40 15.84
C GLN A 100 0.41 25.19 16.64
N GLN A 101 1.64 25.33 16.14
CA GLN A 101 2.73 25.99 16.87
C GLN A 101 2.74 27.53 16.71
N GLN A 102 1.94 28.10 15.80
CA GLN A 102 1.87 29.54 15.55
C GLN A 102 0.78 30.29 16.34
N ALA A 103 -0.08 29.58 17.08
CA ALA A 103 -1.15 30.18 17.88
C ALA A 103 -0.79 30.43 19.37
N GLY A 104 0.48 30.26 19.76
CA GLY A 104 0.94 30.29 21.16
C GLY A 104 1.99 31.34 21.50
N GLY A 105 2.06 32.46 20.77
CA GLY A 105 2.97 33.57 21.07
C GLY A 105 2.21 34.83 21.48
N MET A 106 2.22 35.13 22.78
CA MET A 106 1.84 36.42 23.37
C MET A 106 2.88 37.49 23.08
#